data_AF-A0A8J3PG08-F1
#
_entry.id   AF-A0A8J3PG08-F1
#
_cell.length_a   1.000
_cell.length_b   1.000
_cell.length_c   1.000
_cell.angle_alpha   90.00
_cell.angle_beta   90.00
_cell.angle_gamma   90.00
#
_symmetry.space_group_name_H-M   'P 1'
#
loop_
_entity.id
_entity.type
_entity.pdbx_description
1 polymer ?
#
loop_
_entity_poly.entity_id
_entity_poly.type
_entity_poly.pdbx_seq_one_letter_code
_entity_poly.pdbx_strand_id
1 'polypeptide(L)'
;MVEHTSSGGSHGHDHADMAGDIDTMTVSQLRGWLKDHGVTGTSGMRKEDLVKAAVKTMRSDQGTASPNIATGKKSTTAHSPARSTPSSAAAHKTAPGSPPAHKTVTSKKTAHGTATPRTETGSGQAAETAWESGHDDVIDLLLSHHEQIKQLFSRIERVQGQQKQEAWEQLVRLLVLHETIEQQLVHPLAARRVPDGEDVIESRLQEEQQATEDLSRLYGLGIDDPQFDDGLIELRDAVVEHAELEEDEEFGYLRENVPAEQLIGIATAARAAERVQASGSPSAITERLRGALRDAVK
;
A
#
# COMPACT_ATOMS: atom_id res chain seq x y z
N MET A 1 50.09 30.00 -26.94
CA MET A 1 49.31 28.75 -27.06
C MET A 1 48.26 28.81 -25.98
N VAL A 2 47.01 28.66 -26.38
CA VAL A 2 45.79 29.18 -25.74
C VAL A 2 45.42 28.39 -24.48
N GLU A 3 45.01 29.09 -23.42
CA GLU A 3 44.36 28.51 -22.25
C GLU A 3 42.93 28.09 -22.61
N HIS A 4 42.52 26.89 -22.19
CA HIS A 4 41.13 26.44 -22.28
C HIS A 4 40.56 26.22 -20.88
N THR A 5 39.80 27.21 -20.41
CA THR A 5 38.72 27.05 -19.44
C THR A 5 37.46 26.62 -20.20
N SER A 6 36.78 25.56 -19.78
CA SER A 6 35.42 25.22 -20.26
C SER A 6 34.62 24.77 -19.03
N SER A 7 33.93 25.69 -18.35
CA SER A 7 32.56 26.16 -18.63
C SER A 7 31.52 25.10 -18.29
N GLY A 8 30.84 25.32 -17.16
CA GLY A 8 29.71 24.53 -16.68
C GLY A 8 28.48 24.67 -17.58
N GLY A 9 27.77 23.55 -17.73
CA GLY A 9 26.47 23.48 -18.36
C GLY A 9 25.38 23.66 -17.30
N SER A 10 24.85 24.87 -17.22
CA SER A 10 23.55 25.16 -16.62
C SER A 10 22.47 24.44 -17.43
N HIS A 11 21.81 23.45 -16.81
CA HIS A 11 20.52 22.95 -17.29
C HIS A 11 19.43 23.76 -16.60
N GLY A 12 19.06 24.89 -17.21
CA GLY A 12 17.77 25.50 -16.95
C GLY A 12 16.68 24.63 -17.57
N HIS A 13 15.95 23.90 -16.74
CA HIS A 13 14.62 23.43 -17.12
C HIS A 13 13.64 24.57 -16.84
N ASP A 14 12.90 24.94 -17.87
CA ASP A 14 11.96 26.06 -17.86
C ASP A 14 10.87 25.91 -16.79
N HIS A 15 10.74 26.93 -15.94
CA HIS A 15 9.81 27.00 -14.79
C HIS A 15 8.31 26.97 -15.14
N ALA A 16 7.93 26.87 -16.41
CA ALA A 16 6.55 27.09 -16.88
C ALA A 16 5.77 25.82 -17.25
N ASP A 17 6.42 24.66 -17.42
CA ASP A 17 5.76 23.39 -17.82
C ASP A 17 5.46 22.44 -16.62
N MET A 18 5.95 22.76 -15.42
CA MET A 18 5.86 21.89 -14.23
C MET A 18 4.48 21.88 -13.53
N ALA A 19 3.56 22.77 -13.89
CA ALA A 19 2.24 22.81 -13.25
C ALA A 19 1.31 21.67 -13.68
N GLY A 20 1.57 21.07 -14.86
CA GLY A 20 0.84 19.90 -15.35
C GLY A 20 1.31 18.58 -14.74
N ASP A 21 2.56 18.52 -14.28
CA ASP A 21 3.21 17.27 -13.86
C ASP A 21 3.02 16.93 -12.38
N ILE A 22 2.56 17.86 -11.53
CA ILE A 22 2.42 17.65 -10.07
C ILE A 22 1.55 16.44 -9.73
N ASP A 23 0.47 16.24 -10.48
CA ASP A 23 -0.45 15.11 -10.25
C ASP A 23 0.20 13.75 -10.60
N THR A 24 1.17 13.78 -11.51
CA THR A 24 1.94 12.61 -11.95
C THR A 24 3.19 12.34 -11.12
N MET A 25 3.63 13.31 -10.31
CA MET A 25 4.80 13.16 -9.45
C MET A 25 4.55 12.10 -8.36
N THR A 26 5.58 11.34 -8.04
CA THR A 26 5.58 10.41 -6.90
C THR A 26 5.61 11.18 -5.58
N VAL A 27 5.26 10.51 -4.49
CA VAL A 27 5.28 11.08 -3.14
C VAL A 27 6.69 11.59 -2.78
N SER A 28 7.73 10.82 -3.07
CA SER A 28 9.13 11.23 -2.88
C SER A 28 9.52 12.45 -3.72
N GLN A 29 9.05 12.54 -4.97
CA GLN A 29 9.30 13.71 -5.82
C GLN A 29 8.59 14.96 -5.29
N LEU A 30 7.34 14.83 -4.84
CA LEU A 30 6.58 15.93 -4.24
C LEU A 30 7.23 16.41 -2.94
N ARG A 31 7.67 15.49 -2.07
CA ARG A 31 8.39 15.82 -0.83
C ARG A 31 9.73 16.50 -1.13
N GLY A 32 10.51 15.99 -2.08
CA GLY A 32 11.77 16.60 -2.51
C GLY A 32 11.55 18.04 -3.03
N TRP A 33 10.56 18.22 -3.90
CA TRP A 33 10.21 19.54 -4.42
C TRP A 33 9.76 20.50 -3.29
N LEU A 34 8.91 20.02 -2.37
CA LEU A 34 8.44 20.81 -1.23
C LEU A 34 9.59 21.23 -0.30
N LYS A 35 10.54 20.33 -0.05
CA LYS A 35 11.76 20.58 0.73
C LYS A 35 12.63 21.65 0.08
N ASP A 36 12.84 21.59 -1.23
CA ASP A 36 13.57 22.60 -1.99
C ASP A 36 12.89 23.99 -1.96
N HIS A 37 11.57 24.02 -1.78
CA HIS A 37 10.77 25.24 -1.63
C HIS A 37 10.49 25.62 -0.17
N GLY A 38 11.21 25.02 0.79
CA GLY A 38 11.19 25.39 2.21
C GLY A 38 9.98 24.89 2.99
N VAL A 39 9.21 23.95 2.45
CA VAL A 39 8.13 23.27 3.16
C VAL A 39 8.69 22.01 3.84
N THR A 40 8.64 22.00 5.16
CA THR A 40 9.13 20.90 6.01
C THR A 40 7.98 20.19 6.72
N GLY A 41 8.22 18.99 7.27
CA GLY A 41 7.20 18.22 7.99
C GLY A 41 6.19 17.54 7.05
N THR A 42 6.63 17.22 5.84
CA THR A 42 5.82 16.58 4.78
C THR A 42 5.86 15.06 4.84
N SER A 43 6.63 14.47 5.75
CA SER A 43 6.84 13.02 5.84
C SER A 43 5.52 12.28 6.10
N GLY A 44 4.72 12.71 7.08
CA GLY A 44 3.40 12.10 7.35
C GLY A 44 2.24 12.58 6.44
N MET A 45 2.52 13.34 5.37
CA MET A 45 1.45 13.81 4.47
C MET A 45 1.15 12.75 3.41
N ARG A 46 -0.15 12.46 3.22
CA ARG A 46 -0.63 11.67 2.08
C ARG A 46 -0.31 12.37 0.76
N LYS A 47 -0.23 11.63 -0.34
CA LYS A 47 0.03 12.17 -1.69
C LYS A 47 -0.87 13.37 -2.01
N GLU A 48 -2.15 13.28 -1.71
CA GLU A 48 -3.11 14.36 -1.96
C GLU A 48 -2.78 15.65 -1.19
N ASP A 49 -2.30 15.53 0.05
CA ASP A 49 -1.95 16.68 0.88
C ASP A 49 -0.59 17.25 0.47
N LEU A 50 0.32 16.41 -0.02
CA LEU A 50 1.55 16.84 -0.68
C LEU A 50 1.26 17.60 -1.98
N VAL A 51 0.35 17.10 -2.81
CA VAL A 51 -0.09 17.80 -4.02
C VAL A 51 -0.74 19.15 -3.66
N LYS A 52 -1.62 19.19 -2.65
CA LYS A 52 -2.21 20.45 -2.17
C LYS A 52 -1.16 21.42 -1.64
N ALA A 53 -0.19 20.93 -0.86
CA ALA A 53 0.91 21.73 -0.35
C ALA A 53 1.78 22.26 -1.50
N ALA A 54 2.06 21.44 -2.52
CA ALA A 54 2.86 21.83 -3.67
C ALA A 54 2.15 22.93 -4.48
N VAL A 55 0.88 22.72 -4.82
CA VAL A 55 0.03 23.71 -5.51
C VAL A 55 -0.06 25.02 -4.72
N LYS A 56 -0.21 24.95 -3.39
CA LYS A 56 -0.25 26.13 -2.51
C LYS A 56 1.09 26.88 -2.53
N THR A 57 2.20 26.16 -2.51
CA THR A 57 3.56 26.73 -2.52
C THR A 57 3.85 27.44 -3.84
N MET A 58 3.51 26.83 -4.99
CA MET A 58 3.63 27.47 -6.30
C MET A 58 2.80 28.74 -6.45
N ARG A 59 1.56 28.73 -5.94
CA ARG A 59 0.68 29.92 -5.95
C ARG A 59 1.23 31.05 -5.09
N SER A 60 1.94 30.71 -4.02
CA SER A 60 2.57 31.69 -3.13
C SER A 60 3.78 32.35 -3.79
N ASP A 61 4.54 31.58 -4.57
CA ASP A 61 5.72 32.08 -5.31
C ASP A 61 5.32 32.99 -6.49
N GLN A 62 4.21 32.67 -7.17
CA GLN A 62 3.58 33.51 -8.20
C GLN A 62 3.00 34.83 -7.66
N GLY A 63 2.84 34.97 -6.34
CA GLY A 63 2.24 36.13 -5.67
C GLY A 63 3.21 37.29 -5.35
N THR A 64 4.51 37.15 -5.64
CA THR A 64 5.53 38.16 -5.27
C THR A 64 5.84 39.19 -6.37
N ALA A 65 5.20 39.11 -7.54
CA ALA A 65 5.24 40.17 -8.55
C ALA A 65 4.27 41.30 -8.18
N SER A 66 4.77 42.32 -7.48
CA SER A 66 4.05 43.58 -7.21
C SER A 66 3.53 44.26 -8.49
N PRO A 67 2.34 44.88 -8.40
CA PRO A 67 2.20 46.27 -8.82
C PRO A 67 1.80 47.11 -7.61
N ASN A 68 2.53 48.20 -7.40
CA ASN A 68 2.25 49.18 -6.36
C ASN A 68 1.39 50.33 -6.93
N ILE A 69 0.64 50.97 -6.02
CA ILE A 69 0.00 52.30 -6.09
C ILE A 69 -1.40 52.28 -6.78
N ALA A 70 -2.53 52.70 -6.21
CA ALA A 70 -2.77 53.70 -5.16
C ALA A 70 -4.21 53.60 -4.57
N THR A 71 -4.29 53.96 -3.29
CA THR A 71 -5.32 54.81 -2.63
C THR A 71 -6.81 54.50 -2.73
N GLY A 72 -7.48 54.42 -1.56
CA GLY A 72 -8.80 55.05 -1.41
C GLY A 72 -9.82 54.41 -0.45
N LYS A 73 -9.81 54.85 0.81
CA LYS A 73 -10.96 55.19 1.68
C LYS A 73 -12.21 54.29 1.80
N LYS A 74 -12.44 53.93 3.08
CA LYS A 74 -13.66 54.10 3.93
C LYS A 74 -14.90 53.18 3.77
N SER A 75 -15.23 52.60 4.94
CA SER A 75 -16.52 52.64 5.68
C SER A 75 -17.65 51.66 5.35
N THR A 76 -18.06 50.92 6.40
CA THR A 76 -19.43 50.62 6.90
C THR A 76 -20.39 49.90 5.92
N THR A 77 -21.16 48.87 6.27
CA THR A 77 -22.13 48.74 7.38
C THR A 77 -22.72 47.31 7.33
N ALA A 78 -23.25 46.81 8.45
CA ALA A 78 -23.98 45.56 8.57
C ALA A 78 -25.30 45.52 7.78
N HIS A 79 -25.77 44.32 7.37
CA HIS A 79 -27.16 43.84 7.50
C HIS A 79 -27.31 42.37 7.03
N SER A 80 -27.77 41.49 7.93
CA SER A 80 -28.71 40.37 7.66
C SER A 80 -30.15 40.94 7.68
N PRO A 81 -31.27 40.22 7.36
CA PRO A 81 -31.45 38.76 7.26
C PRO A 81 -32.41 38.24 6.14
N ALA A 82 -32.62 36.90 6.16
CA ALA A 82 -33.88 36.16 5.92
C ALA A 82 -34.27 35.66 4.50
N ARG A 83 -34.23 34.31 4.39
CA ARG A 83 -35.35 33.38 4.09
C ARG A 83 -36.21 33.63 2.85
N SER A 84 -36.32 32.63 1.96
CA SER A 84 -37.56 31.86 1.67
C SER A 84 -37.38 30.85 0.54
N THR A 85 -37.99 29.68 0.74
CA THR A 85 -38.34 28.60 -0.22
C THR A 85 -39.48 29.07 -1.17
N PRO A 86 -39.86 28.35 -2.25
CA PRO A 86 -40.65 27.08 -2.22
C PRO A 86 -40.02 25.99 -3.14
N SER A 87 -40.15 24.67 -2.90
CA SER A 87 -41.31 23.76 -2.82
C SER A 87 -41.95 23.35 -4.17
N SER A 88 -42.14 22.02 -4.28
CA SER A 88 -43.11 21.25 -5.11
C SER A 88 -42.56 20.70 -6.45
N ALA A 89 -42.30 19.39 -6.60
CA ALA A 89 -43.24 18.24 -6.74
C ALA A 89 -43.29 17.82 -8.23
N ALA A 90 -43.57 16.60 -8.69
CA ALA A 90 -43.79 15.25 -8.16
C ALA A 90 -43.70 14.32 -9.41
N ALA A 91 -43.06 13.15 -9.33
CA ALA A 91 -43.69 11.81 -9.28
C ALA A 91 -44.10 11.15 -10.64
N HIS A 92 -44.30 9.83 -10.55
CA HIS A 92 -44.82 8.82 -11.49
C HIS A 92 -43.74 7.85 -12.03
N LYS A 93 -43.42 6.73 -11.34
CA LYS A 93 -44.12 5.41 -11.24
C LYS A 93 -44.29 4.69 -12.59
N THR A 94 -43.67 3.50 -12.78
CA THR A 94 -44.25 2.13 -12.69
C THR A 94 -43.37 1.06 -13.37
N ALA A 95 -43.19 -0.09 -12.71
CA ALA A 95 -42.87 -1.42 -13.27
C ALA A 95 -44.19 -2.25 -13.39
N PRO A 96 -44.26 -3.57 -13.73
CA PRO A 96 -43.23 -4.58 -14.04
C PRO A 96 -43.57 -5.56 -15.20
N GLY A 97 -42.71 -6.55 -15.49
CA GLY A 97 -43.07 -7.73 -16.30
C GLY A 97 -41.95 -8.75 -16.56
N SER A 98 -42.20 -10.02 -16.20
CA SER A 98 -41.50 -11.28 -16.55
C SER A 98 -42.58 -12.36 -16.76
N PRO A 99 -42.32 -13.60 -17.26
CA PRO A 99 -41.35 -14.17 -18.21
C PRO A 99 -42.09 -15.00 -19.33
N PRO A 100 -41.44 -15.93 -20.10
CA PRO A 100 -41.27 -17.33 -19.65
C PRO A 100 -40.03 -18.12 -20.20
N ALA A 101 -39.88 -19.37 -19.71
CA ALA A 101 -38.93 -20.44 -20.08
C ALA A 101 -39.00 -20.85 -21.58
N HIS A 102 -38.17 -21.72 -22.20
CA HIS A 102 -37.66 -23.07 -21.90
C HIS A 102 -36.54 -23.44 -22.91
N LYS A 103 -35.61 -24.36 -22.56
CA LYS A 103 -35.43 -25.69 -23.21
C LYS A 103 -34.11 -26.38 -22.82
N THR A 104 -34.27 -27.64 -22.44
CA THR A 104 -33.27 -28.69 -22.22
C THR A 104 -32.81 -29.31 -23.55
N VAL A 105 -31.54 -29.71 -23.64
CA VAL A 105 -31.06 -30.79 -24.52
C VAL A 105 -30.02 -31.64 -23.77
N THR A 106 -30.31 -32.93 -23.69
CA THR A 106 -29.46 -34.03 -23.25
C THR A 106 -28.91 -34.75 -24.48
N SER A 107 -27.62 -35.14 -24.48
CA SER A 107 -27.00 -36.28 -25.22
C SER A 107 -25.47 -36.09 -25.22
N LYS A 108 -24.57 -37.08 -25.19
CA LYS A 108 -24.61 -38.54 -25.01
C LYS A 108 -23.15 -39.01 -24.88
N LYS A 109 -22.95 -40.06 -24.08
CA LYS A 109 -21.73 -40.82 -23.78
C LYS A 109 -21.18 -41.59 -24.99
N THR A 110 -19.85 -41.64 -25.15
CA THR A 110 -19.10 -42.78 -25.73
C THR A 110 -17.73 -42.92 -25.06
N ALA A 111 -17.26 -44.16 -24.97
CA ALA A 111 -16.15 -44.63 -24.15
C ALA A 111 -15.10 -45.38 -25.00
N HIS A 112 -14.00 -45.75 -24.32
CA HIS A 112 -12.98 -46.79 -24.62
C HIS A 112 -11.72 -46.40 -25.39
N GLY A 113 -10.56 -46.81 -24.85
CA GLY A 113 -9.26 -46.80 -25.53
C GLY A 113 -8.05 -47.01 -24.61
N THR A 114 -7.64 -48.26 -24.43
CA THR A 114 -6.66 -48.83 -23.49
C THR A 114 -5.16 -48.65 -23.86
N ALA A 115 -4.31 -48.62 -22.82
CA ALA A 115 -2.92 -49.14 -22.69
C ALA A 115 -1.67 -48.48 -23.35
N THR A 116 -0.62 -48.44 -22.52
CA THR A 116 0.81 -48.06 -22.64
C THR A 116 1.67 -49.17 -23.28
N PRO A 117 3.04 -49.17 -23.30
CA PRO A 117 4.06 -48.14 -22.96
C PRO A 117 5.19 -47.97 -24.03
N ARG A 118 6.04 -46.94 -23.90
CA ARG A 118 7.44 -47.04 -24.34
C ARG A 118 8.37 -46.09 -23.57
N THR A 119 9.42 -46.70 -23.03
CA THR A 119 10.65 -46.14 -22.46
C THR A 119 11.40 -45.24 -23.44
N GLU A 120 11.86 -44.08 -22.99
CA GLU A 120 13.17 -43.55 -23.37
C GLU A 120 13.75 -42.65 -22.26
N THR A 121 14.97 -42.99 -21.88
CA THR A 121 15.82 -42.36 -20.87
C THR A 121 16.50 -41.14 -21.49
N GLY A 122 16.44 -39.99 -20.82
CA GLY A 122 17.21 -38.83 -21.23
C GLY A 122 16.97 -37.58 -20.38
N SER A 123 17.77 -37.42 -19.31
CA SER A 123 18.31 -36.12 -18.86
C SER A 123 17.36 -34.91 -18.92
N GLY A 124 16.52 -34.75 -17.89
CA GLY A 124 15.69 -33.54 -17.70
C GLY A 124 15.52 -33.08 -16.24
N GLN A 125 16.07 -33.81 -15.26
CA GLN A 125 15.96 -33.46 -13.85
C GLN A 125 17.06 -32.46 -13.44
N ALA A 126 17.00 -31.27 -14.02
CA ALA A 126 17.69 -30.07 -13.52
C ALA A 126 16.92 -28.77 -13.85
N ALA A 127 15.82 -28.84 -14.60
CA ALA A 127 14.99 -27.68 -14.94
C ALA A 127 13.57 -27.71 -14.33
N GLU A 128 13.18 -28.82 -13.70
CA GLU A 128 11.82 -28.98 -13.13
C GLU A 128 11.75 -28.68 -11.62
N THR A 129 12.89 -28.34 -11.00
CA THR A 129 12.96 -27.86 -9.61
C THR A 129 13.08 -26.34 -9.52
N ALA A 130 13.06 -25.62 -10.64
CA ALA A 130 13.24 -24.16 -10.68
C ALA A 130 11.93 -23.38 -10.46
N TRP A 131 10.77 -24.04 -10.42
CA TRP A 131 9.46 -23.39 -10.29
C TRP A 131 8.71 -23.74 -8.98
N GLU A 132 9.41 -24.30 -7.97
CA GLU A 132 8.81 -24.67 -6.67
C GLU A 132 9.24 -23.82 -5.47
N SER A 133 9.93 -22.71 -5.69
CA SER A 133 10.22 -21.74 -4.63
C SER A 133 9.96 -20.32 -5.12
N GLY A 134 8.68 -19.97 -5.27
CA GLY A 134 8.32 -18.55 -5.31
C GLY A 134 8.92 -17.86 -4.07
N HIS A 135 9.48 -16.67 -4.26
CA HIS A 135 10.09 -15.80 -3.25
C HIS A 135 11.57 -16.07 -2.95
N ASP A 136 12.45 -15.83 -3.93
CA ASP A 136 13.89 -16.05 -3.74
C ASP A 136 14.48 -15.04 -2.73
N ASP A 137 13.94 -13.82 -2.65
CA ASP A 137 14.36 -12.80 -1.70
C ASP A 137 13.24 -12.29 -0.76
N VAL A 138 13.60 -11.45 0.22
CA VAL A 138 12.66 -10.94 1.23
C VAL A 138 11.62 -10.01 0.61
N ILE A 139 11.96 -9.30 -0.46
CA ILE A 139 11.04 -8.38 -1.10
C ILE A 139 9.96 -9.18 -1.85
N ASP A 140 10.33 -10.26 -2.54
CA ASP A 140 9.34 -11.16 -3.16
C ASP A 140 8.44 -11.82 -2.11
N LEU A 141 8.99 -12.12 -0.93
CA LEU A 141 8.23 -12.69 0.18
C LEU A 141 7.18 -11.70 0.69
N LEU A 142 7.56 -10.44 0.93
CA LEU A 142 6.65 -9.42 1.43
C LEU A 142 5.60 -9.01 0.38
N LEU A 143 5.98 -8.91 -0.90
CA LEU A 143 5.01 -8.75 -2.00
C LEU A 143 3.97 -9.87 -2.05
N SER A 144 4.37 -11.11 -1.74
CA SER A 144 3.45 -12.23 -1.60
C SER A 144 2.53 -12.10 -0.39
N HIS A 145 3.06 -11.61 0.73
CA HIS A 145 2.25 -11.30 1.91
C HIS A 145 1.21 -10.24 1.58
N HIS A 146 1.56 -9.15 0.88
CA HIS A 146 0.61 -8.12 0.45
C HIS A 146 -0.56 -8.71 -0.35
N GLU A 147 -0.28 -9.55 -1.34
CA GLU A 147 -1.31 -10.18 -2.15
C GLU A 147 -2.18 -11.13 -1.33
N GLN A 148 -1.58 -11.94 -0.46
CA GLN A 148 -2.32 -12.84 0.44
C GLN A 148 -3.22 -12.06 1.43
N ILE A 149 -2.73 -10.95 1.97
CA ILE A 149 -3.49 -10.04 2.84
C ILE A 149 -4.71 -9.48 2.09
N LYS A 150 -4.52 -8.94 0.88
CA LYS A 150 -5.59 -8.43 0.01
C LYS A 150 -6.66 -9.50 -0.27
N GLN A 151 -6.22 -10.74 -0.53
CA GLN A 151 -7.11 -11.88 -0.74
C GLN A 151 -7.88 -12.27 0.52
N LEU A 152 -7.26 -12.21 1.70
CA LEU A 152 -7.90 -12.53 2.98
C LEU A 152 -8.98 -11.51 3.36
N PHE A 153 -8.71 -10.21 3.21
CA PHE A 153 -9.74 -9.18 3.36
C PHE A 153 -10.95 -9.47 2.46
N SER A 154 -10.68 -9.68 1.17
CA SER A 154 -11.68 -10.01 0.17
C SER A 154 -12.45 -11.30 0.48
N ARG A 155 -11.81 -12.29 1.13
CA ARG A 155 -12.45 -13.54 1.54
C ARG A 155 -13.39 -13.31 2.71
N ILE A 156 -12.95 -12.60 3.75
CA ILE A 156 -13.72 -12.33 4.98
C ILE A 156 -15.06 -11.66 4.65
N GLU A 157 -15.07 -10.73 3.70
CA GLU A 157 -16.30 -10.05 3.24
C GLU A 157 -17.34 -11.00 2.59
N ARG A 158 -16.90 -12.17 2.09
CA ARG A 158 -17.75 -13.09 1.30
C ARG A 158 -18.20 -14.32 2.06
N VAL A 159 -17.55 -14.63 3.18
CA VAL A 159 -17.84 -15.83 3.99
C VAL A 159 -18.47 -15.46 5.32
N GLN A 160 -19.07 -16.43 5.99
CA GLN A 160 -19.79 -16.22 7.25
C GLN A 160 -19.49 -17.34 8.26
N GLY A 161 -19.82 -17.10 9.53
CA GLY A 161 -19.66 -18.07 10.62
C GLY A 161 -18.22 -18.58 10.74
N GLN A 162 -18.05 -19.89 10.88
CA GLN A 162 -16.74 -20.50 11.08
C GLN A 162 -15.73 -20.17 9.97
N GLN A 163 -16.16 -20.07 8.71
CA GLN A 163 -15.25 -19.73 7.61
C GLN A 163 -14.74 -18.29 7.71
N LYS A 164 -15.57 -17.36 8.21
CA LYS A 164 -15.18 -15.96 8.48
C LYS A 164 -14.19 -15.91 9.63
N GLN A 165 -14.43 -16.69 10.69
CA GLN A 165 -13.51 -16.80 11.83
C GLN A 165 -12.14 -17.32 11.41
N GLU A 166 -12.10 -18.40 10.62
CA GLU A 166 -10.84 -18.99 10.14
C GLU A 166 -10.07 -18.02 9.23
N ALA A 167 -10.76 -17.29 8.34
CA ALA A 167 -10.14 -16.29 7.48
C ALA A 167 -9.64 -15.07 8.28
N TRP A 168 -10.40 -14.64 9.29
CA TRP A 168 -10.01 -13.58 10.21
C TRP A 168 -8.75 -13.93 11.02
N GLU A 169 -8.69 -15.13 11.59
CA GLU A 169 -7.52 -15.60 12.34
C GLU A 169 -6.28 -15.72 11.44
N GLN A 170 -6.45 -16.15 10.18
CA GLN A 170 -5.38 -16.16 9.18
C GLN A 170 -4.89 -14.75 8.86
N LEU A 171 -5.80 -13.79 8.66
CA LEU A 171 -5.46 -12.38 8.41
C LEU A 171 -4.68 -11.78 9.58
N VAL A 172 -5.19 -11.95 10.81
CA VAL A 172 -4.54 -11.44 12.03
C VAL A 172 -3.12 -11.99 12.14
N ARG A 173 -2.94 -13.30 11.94
CA ARG A 173 -1.61 -13.91 12.02
C ARG A 173 -0.67 -13.38 10.93
N LEU A 174 -1.17 -13.25 9.69
CA LEU A 174 -0.36 -12.81 8.56
C LEU A 174 0.07 -11.35 8.72
N LEU A 175 -0.84 -10.44 9.09
CA LEU A 175 -0.52 -9.03 9.34
C LEU A 175 0.55 -8.88 10.42
N VAL A 176 0.39 -9.57 11.56
CA VAL A 176 1.37 -9.49 12.65
C VAL A 176 2.73 -10.03 12.23
N LEU A 177 2.75 -11.11 11.43
CA LEU A 177 3.99 -11.69 10.91
C LEU A 177 4.70 -10.77 9.93
N HIS A 178 3.94 -10.20 9.01
CA HIS A 178 4.38 -9.27 7.99
C HIS A 178 5.06 -8.03 8.62
N GLU A 179 4.32 -7.30 9.46
CA GLU A 179 4.82 -6.12 10.18
C GLU A 179 6.03 -6.47 11.07
N THR A 180 6.02 -7.65 11.70
CA THR A 180 7.17 -8.09 12.52
C THR A 180 8.42 -8.34 11.67
N ILE A 181 8.29 -8.86 10.45
CA ILE A 181 9.43 -9.05 9.54
C ILE A 181 9.98 -7.69 9.12
N GLU A 182 9.11 -6.75 8.76
CA GLU A 182 9.49 -5.41 8.32
C GLU A 182 10.22 -4.64 9.41
N GLN A 183 9.60 -4.49 10.59
CA GLN A 183 10.19 -3.79 11.73
C GLN A 183 11.52 -4.37 12.19
N GLN A 184 11.66 -5.70 12.18
CA GLN A 184 12.85 -6.34 12.73
C GLN A 184 13.99 -6.45 11.71
N LEU A 185 13.67 -6.58 10.41
CA LEU A 185 14.67 -6.91 9.40
C LEU A 185 14.77 -5.89 8.27
N VAL A 186 13.63 -5.41 7.74
CA VAL A 186 13.60 -4.60 6.51
C VAL A 186 13.75 -3.11 6.81
N HIS A 187 12.94 -2.52 7.68
CA HIS A 187 13.06 -1.10 8.00
C HIS A 187 14.43 -0.70 8.56
N PRO A 188 15.09 -1.50 9.42
CA PRO A 188 16.45 -1.19 9.85
C PRO A 188 17.44 -1.15 8.67
N LEU A 189 17.24 -2.00 7.66
CA LEU A 189 18.03 -1.99 6.44
C LEU A 189 17.69 -0.76 5.58
N ALA A 190 16.41 -0.48 5.35
CA ALA A 190 15.93 0.65 4.58
C ALA A 190 16.38 1.99 5.17
N ALA A 191 16.28 2.20 6.48
CA ALA A 191 16.75 3.41 7.16
C ALA A 191 18.23 3.73 6.88
N ARG A 192 19.06 2.71 6.63
CA ARG A 192 20.49 2.88 6.32
C ARG A 192 20.80 3.04 4.82
N ARG A 193 19.88 2.65 3.95
CA ARG A 193 20.14 2.49 2.51
C ARG A 193 19.33 3.45 1.65
N VAL A 194 18.07 3.64 1.99
CA VAL A 194 17.10 4.49 1.28
C VAL A 194 17.46 5.97 1.53
N PRO A 195 17.44 6.84 0.51
CA PRO A 195 17.62 8.27 0.68
C PRO A 195 16.50 8.83 1.55
N ASP A 196 16.85 9.69 2.52
CA ASP A 196 15.90 10.16 3.55
C ASP A 196 15.19 8.99 4.28
N GLY A 197 15.86 7.82 4.38
CA GLY A 197 15.27 6.58 4.88
C GLY A 197 14.75 6.66 6.31
N GLU A 198 15.34 7.49 7.18
CA GLU A 198 14.81 7.69 8.54
C GLU A 198 13.39 8.29 8.53
N ASP A 199 13.11 9.25 7.64
CA ASP A 199 11.80 9.90 7.51
C ASP A 199 10.76 8.95 6.87
N VAL A 200 11.19 8.15 5.89
CA VAL A 200 10.35 7.12 5.25
C VAL A 200 9.92 6.09 6.30
N ILE A 201 10.87 5.57 7.06
CA ILE A 201 10.61 4.56 8.10
C ILE A 201 9.78 5.14 9.25
N GLU A 202 10.01 6.38 9.68
CA GLU A 202 9.15 7.00 10.68
C GLU A 202 7.68 7.03 10.24
N SER A 203 7.44 7.30 8.95
CA SER A 203 6.08 7.31 8.38
C SER A 203 5.46 5.91 8.36
N ARG A 204 6.21 4.88 7.92
CA ARG A 204 5.74 3.48 7.94
C ARG A 204 5.38 3.01 9.35
N LEU A 205 6.26 3.24 10.32
CA LEU A 205 6.03 2.84 11.70
C LEU A 205 4.78 3.51 12.31
N GLN A 206 4.44 4.73 11.89
CA GLN A 206 3.20 5.40 12.32
C GLN A 206 1.95 4.75 11.70
N GLU A 207 2.02 4.42 10.41
CA GLU A 207 0.95 3.72 9.69
C GLU A 207 0.70 2.32 10.29
N GLU A 208 1.77 1.56 10.53
CA GLU A 208 1.75 0.24 11.17
C GLU A 208 1.16 0.31 12.59
N GLN A 209 1.59 1.28 13.40
CA GLN A 209 1.06 1.47 14.75
C GLN A 209 -0.45 1.69 14.71
N GLN A 210 -0.96 2.51 13.79
CA GLN A 210 -2.39 2.72 13.61
C GLN A 210 -3.10 1.44 13.16
N ALA A 211 -2.56 0.71 12.17
CA ALA A 211 -3.12 -0.55 11.70
C ALA A 211 -3.15 -1.63 12.80
N THR A 212 -2.11 -1.71 13.64
CA THR A 212 -2.03 -2.62 14.79
C THR A 212 -3.07 -2.28 15.87
N GLU A 213 -3.32 -0.99 16.11
CA GLU A 213 -4.38 -0.54 17.02
C GLU A 213 -5.77 -0.95 16.52
N ASP A 214 -6.05 -0.72 15.24
CA ASP A 214 -7.32 -1.10 14.62
C ASP A 214 -7.52 -2.62 14.57
N LEU A 215 -6.47 -3.36 14.22
CA LEU A 215 -6.47 -4.83 14.26
C LEU A 215 -6.77 -5.35 15.67
N SER A 216 -6.13 -4.77 16.69
CA SER A 216 -6.32 -5.16 18.09
C SER A 216 -7.74 -4.84 18.58
N ARG A 217 -8.28 -3.69 18.19
CA ARG A 217 -9.66 -3.30 18.47
C ARG A 217 -10.64 -4.28 17.85
N LEU A 218 -10.52 -4.55 16.55
CA LEU A 218 -11.37 -5.50 15.83
C LEU A 218 -11.27 -6.92 16.40
N TYR A 219 -10.07 -7.36 16.78
CA TYR A 219 -9.86 -8.65 17.42
C TYR A 219 -10.63 -8.75 18.75
N GLY A 220 -10.66 -7.66 19.52
CA GLY A 220 -11.41 -7.58 20.77
C GLY A 220 -12.94 -7.55 20.59
N LEU A 221 -13.43 -6.93 19.52
CA LEU A 221 -14.86 -6.91 19.16
C LEU A 221 -15.34 -8.31 18.72
N GLY A 222 -14.56 -8.97 17.86
CA GLY A 222 -14.92 -10.25 17.25
C GLY A 222 -15.81 -10.11 16.00
N ILE A 223 -15.83 -11.15 15.16
CA ILE A 223 -16.41 -11.12 13.81
C ILE A 223 -17.93 -10.93 13.73
N ASP A 224 -18.62 -11.16 14.85
CA ASP A 224 -20.08 -11.09 14.98
C ASP A 224 -20.54 -9.72 15.52
N ASP A 225 -19.59 -8.84 15.89
CA ASP A 225 -19.91 -7.50 16.37
C ASP A 225 -20.45 -6.62 15.22
N PRO A 226 -21.51 -5.83 15.43
CA PRO A 226 -22.06 -4.95 14.39
C PRO A 226 -21.07 -3.92 13.83
N GLN A 227 -20.02 -3.55 14.58
CA GLN A 227 -19.00 -2.60 14.15
C GLN A 227 -17.83 -3.27 13.41
N PHE A 228 -17.81 -4.60 13.32
CA PHE A 228 -16.69 -5.35 12.76
C PHE A 228 -16.50 -5.05 11.27
N ASP A 229 -17.57 -5.12 10.48
CA ASP A 229 -17.46 -5.01 9.02
C ASP A 229 -17.02 -3.60 8.58
N ASP A 230 -17.53 -2.54 9.23
CA ASP A 230 -17.12 -1.16 8.95
C ASP A 230 -15.64 -0.94 9.33
N GLY A 231 -15.23 -1.41 10.52
CA GLY A 231 -13.83 -1.29 10.93
C GLY A 231 -12.88 -2.16 10.09
N LEU A 232 -13.34 -3.30 9.57
CA LEU A 232 -12.55 -4.13 8.65
C LEU A 232 -12.25 -3.39 7.34
N ILE A 233 -13.19 -2.61 6.83
CA ILE A 233 -13.01 -1.77 5.64
C ILE A 233 -11.95 -0.69 5.92
N GLU A 234 -12.05 0.00 7.05
CA GLU A 234 -11.07 1.03 7.45
C GLU A 234 -9.66 0.44 7.58
N LEU A 235 -9.54 -0.71 8.25
CA LEU A 235 -8.26 -1.42 8.38
C LEU A 235 -7.72 -1.86 7.01
N ARG A 236 -8.58 -2.40 6.13
CA ARG A 236 -8.19 -2.82 4.78
C ARG A 236 -7.60 -1.64 4.00
N ASP A 237 -8.28 -0.51 4.00
CA ASP A 237 -7.88 0.65 3.21
C ASP A 237 -6.53 1.20 3.72
N ALA A 238 -6.34 1.26 5.05
CA ALA A 238 -5.06 1.66 5.65
C ALA A 238 -3.92 0.70 5.32
N VAL A 239 -4.14 -0.62 5.42
CA VAL A 239 -3.11 -1.64 5.11
C VAL A 239 -2.76 -1.66 3.63
N VAL A 240 -3.73 -1.47 2.73
CA VAL A 240 -3.47 -1.41 1.28
C VAL A 240 -2.66 -0.17 0.92
N GLU A 241 -3.02 1.00 1.48
CA GLU A 241 -2.27 2.25 1.27
C GLU A 241 -0.82 2.11 1.79
N HIS A 242 -0.65 1.52 2.98
CA HIS A 242 0.67 1.23 3.55
C HIS A 242 1.53 0.35 2.63
N ALA A 243 0.98 -0.80 2.21
CA ALA A 243 1.67 -1.74 1.32
C ALA A 243 2.11 -1.08 -0.01
N GLU A 244 1.25 -0.25 -0.61
CA GLU A 244 1.58 0.50 -1.83
C GLU A 244 2.74 1.49 -1.61
N LEU A 245 2.77 2.16 -0.46
CA LEU A 245 3.85 3.10 -0.11
C LEU A 245 5.18 2.37 0.14
N GLU A 246 5.16 1.21 0.77
CA GLU A 246 6.38 0.38 0.94
C GLU A 246 6.93 -0.11 -0.40
N GLU A 247 6.04 -0.60 -1.28
CA GLU A 247 6.40 -1.06 -2.62
C GLU A 247 7.13 0.05 -3.41
N ASP A 248 6.58 1.26 -3.36
CA ASP A 248 7.07 2.43 -4.09
C ASP A 248 8.31 3.09 -3.45
N GLU A 249 8.33 3.25 -2.12
CA GLU A 249 9.33 4.08 -1.42
C GLU A 249 10.50 3.26 -0.83
N GLU A 250 10.31 1.96 -0.57
CA GLU A 250 11.32 1.11 0.07
C GLU A 250 11.75 -0.05 -0.81
N PHE A 251 10.81 -0.88 -1.25
CA PHE A 251 11.12 -2.18 -1.83
C PHE A 251 11.84 -2.05 -3.16
N GLY A 252 11.37 -1.14 -4.04
CA GLY A 252 12.06 -0.84 -5.30
C GLY A 252 13.51 -0.42 -5.08
N TYR A 253 13.74 0.53 -4.15
CA TYR A 253 15.08 1.01 -3.85
C TYR A 253 15.98 -0.09 -3.26
N LEU A 254 15.47 -0.85 -2.30
CA LEU A 254 16.21 -1.95 -1.67
C LEU A 254 16.63 -2.99 -2.70
N ARG A 255 15.72 -3.37 -3.61
CA ARG A 255 16.01 -4.35 -4.66
C ARG A 255 17.08 -3.88 -5.63
N GLU A 256 17.12 -2.59 -5.95
CA GLU A 256 18.11 -2.03 -6.86
C GLU A 256 19.49 -1.81 -6.20
N ASN A 257 19.53 -1.54 -4.89
CA ASN A 257 20.73 -1.02 -4.23
C ASN A 257 21.32 -1.93 -3.13
N VAL A 258 20.64 -3.01 -2.77
CA VAL A 258 21.12 -4.00 -1.80
C VAL A 258 21.56 -5.27 -2.53
N PRO A 259 22.73 -5.86 -2.18
CA PRO A 259 23.16 -7.13 -2.77
C PRO A 259 22.11 -8.23 -2.57
N ALA A 260 21.83 -8.99 -3.63
CA ALA A 260 20.82 -10.04 -3.63
C ALA A 260 21.05 -11.07 -2.51
N GLU A 261 22.30 -11.44 -2.24
CA GLU A 261 22.66 -12.38 -1.17
C GLU A 261 22.23 -11.90 0.21
N GLN A 262 22.24 -10.58 0.44
CA GLN A 262 21.76 -9.99 1.69
C GLN A 262 20.22 -10.12 1.79
N LEU A 263 19.49 -9.84 0.71
CA LEU A 263 18.03 -9.95 0.68
C LEU A 263 17.56 -11.42 0.82
N ILE A 264 18.28 -12.38 0.21
CA ILE A 264 18.05 -13.82 0.35
C ILE A 264 18.32 -14.28 1.80
N GLY A 265 19.38 -13.76 2.43
CA GLY A 265 19.69 -14.04 3.83
C GLY A 265 18.57 -13.59 4.77
N ILE A 266 18.02 -12.39 4.53
CA ILE A 266 16.86 -11.89 5.27
C ILE A 266 15.64 -12.76 5.04
N ALA A 267 15.37 -13.17 3.79
CA ALA A 267 14.26 -14.07 3.46
C ALA A 267 14.35 -15.39 4.24
N THR A 268 15.57 -15.91 4.40
CA THR A 268 15.82 -17.15 5.16
C THR A 268 15.42 -17.00 6.63
N ALA A 269 15.79 -15.87 7.26
CA ALA A 269 15.40 -15.57 8.63
C ALA A 269 13.87 -15.34 8.75
N ALA A 270 13.28 -14.59 7.82
CA ALA A 270 11.83 -14.36 7.78
C ALA A 270 11.04 -15.67 7.67
N ARG A 271 11.43 -16.57 6.76
CA ARG A 271 10.85 -17.92 6.59
C ARG A 271 10.98 -18.77 7.86
N ALA A 272 11.99 -18.55 8.71
CA ALA A 272 12.06 -19.24 10.00
C ALA A 272 10.93 -18.80 10.94
N ALA A 273 10.60 -17.51 10.97
CA ALA A 273 9.47 -16.98 11.72
C ALA A 273 8.11 -17.43 11.15
N GLU A 274 7.96 -17.57 9.84
CA GLU A 274 6.70 -18.06 9.22
C GLU A 274 6.30 -19.45 9.74
N ARG A 275 7.28 -20.29 10.09
CA ARG A 275 7.08 -21.66 10.61
C ARG A 275 6.62 -21.69 12.07
N VAL A 276 6.71 -20.56 12.78
CA VAL A 276 6.27 -20.48 14.17
C VAL A 276 4.74 -20.53 14.20
N GLN A 277 4.21 -21.60 14.78
CA GLN A 277 2.79 -21.70 15.06
C GLN A 277 2.48 -20.87 16.31
N ALA A 278 2.00 -19.65 16.06
CA ALA A 278 1.50 -18.74 17.08
C ALA A 278 0.01 -18.49 16.85
N SER A 279 -0.75 -18.51 17.94
CA SER A 279 -2.18 -18.21 18.00
C SER A 279 -2.45 -17.40 19.26
N GLY A 280 -3.57 -16.69 19.28
CA GLY A 280 -3.97 -15.78 20.36
C GLY A 280 -4.04 -14.34 19.89
N SER A 281 -4.00 -13.40 20.84
CA SER A 281 -4.07 -11.97 20.53
C SER A 281 -2.90 -11.52 19.64
N PRO A 282 -3.06 -10.43 18.87
CA PRO A 282 -1.99 -9.87 18.06
C PRO A 282 -0.68 -9.66 18.83
N SER A 283 -0.76 -9.14 20.07
CA SER A 283 0.39 -8.95 20.95
C SER A 283 1.12 -10.25 21.33
N ALA A 284 0.37 -11.33 21.62
CA ALA A 284 0.96 -12.62 21.98
C ALA A 284 1.64 -13.29 20.77
N ILE A 285 1.09 -13.11 19.57
CA ILE A 285 1.71 -13.56 18.32
C ILE A 285 3.01 -12.78 18.09
N THR A 286 2.96 -11.45 18.21
CA THR A 286 4.10 -10.54 18.02
C THR A 286 5.28 -10.94 18.91
N GLU A 287 5.05 -11.17 20.21
CA GLU A 287 6.10 -11.53 21.16
C GLU A 287 6.82 -12.83 20.75
N ARG A 288 6.06 -13.85 20.33
CA ARG A 288 6.61 -15.13 19.87
C ARG A 288 7.43 -14.96 18.59
N LEU A 289 6.93 -14.19 17.63
CA LEU A 289 7.61 -13.97 16.35
C LEU A 289 8.90 -13.18 16.51
N ARG A 290 8.91 -12.12 17.35
CA ARG A 290 10.14 -11.38 17.68
C ARG A 290 11.20 -12.27 18.34
N GLY A 291 10.78 -13.20 19.20
CA GLY A 291 11.67 -14.21 19.77
C GLY A 291 12.31 -15.10 18.69
N ALA A 292 11.49 -15.62 17.78
CA ALA A 292 11.96 -16.51 16.71
C ALA A 292 12.88 -15.80 15.71
N LEU A 293 12.56 -14.58 15.29
CA LEU A 293 13.43 -13.79 14.42
C LEU A 293 14.79 -13.51 15.06
N ARG A 294 14.81 -13.16 16.35
CA ARG A 294 16.06 -12.95 17.09
C ARG A 294 16.94 -14.18 17.11
N ASP A 295 16.35 -15.37 17.17
CA ASP A 295 17.10 -16.63 17.16
C ASP A 295 17.52 -17.04 15.75
N ALA A 296 16.76 -16.67 14.72
CA ALA A 296 17.09 -16.96 13.32
C ALA A 296 18.21 -16.08 12.73
N VAL A 297 18.43 -14.89 13.31
CA VAL A 297 19.47 -13.93 12.84
C VAL A 297 20.83 -14.15 13.52
N LYS A 298 20.91 -14.99 14.56
CA LYS A 298 22.16 -15.37 15.25
C LYS A 298 22.93 -16.46 14.50
#